data_AF-A0A9E1KX54-F1
#
_entry.id   AF-A0A9E1KX54-F1
#
_cell.length_a   1.000
_cell.length_b   1.000
_cell.length_c   1.000
_cell.angle_alpha   90.00
_cell.angle_beta   90.00
_cell.angle_gamma   90.00
#
_symmetry.space_group_name_H-M   'P 1'
#
loop_
_entity.id
_entity.type
_entity.pdbx_description
1 polymer ?
#
loop_
_entity_poly.entity_id
_entity_poly.type
_entity_poly.pdbx_seq_one_letter_code
_entity_poly.pdbx_strand_id
1 'polypeptide(L)' 'MTLKFSDGMEFDTSGPLRIESRSDGLYVVGDGQLIPVSSREEAEKIIKRDKSEKESEES' A
#
# COMPACT_ATOMS: atom_id res chain seq x y z
N MET A 1 7.96 0.07 -9.15
CA MET A 1 7.93 -1.38 -9.44
C MET A 1 6.47 -1.76 -9.62
N THR A 2 6.16 -2.60 -10.60
CA THR A 2 4.78 -3.00 -10.90
C THR A 2 4.63 -4.49 -10.58
N LEU A 3 3.71 -4.82 -9.68
CA LEU A 3 3.37 -6.20 -9.35
C LEU A 3 2.30 -6.69 -10.34
N LYS A 4 2.66 -7.73 -11.11
CA LYS A 4 1.75 -8.47 -11.98
C LYS A 4 1.33 -9.76 -11.30
N PHE A 5 0.04 -9.92 -11.06
CA PHE A 5 -0.54 -11.17 -10.60
C PHE A 5 -0.88 -12.07 -11.78
N SER A 6 -0.89 -13.38 -11.54
CA SER A 6 -1.23 -14.39 -12.55
C SER A 6 -2.66 -14.26 -13.10
N ASP A 7 -3.57 -13.65 -12.34
CA ASP A 7 -4.94 -13.33 -12.76
C ASP A 7 -5.05 -12.09 -13.68
N GLY A 8 -3.92 -11.49 -14.07
CA GLY A 8 -3.91 -10.31 -14.95
C GLY A 8 -4.14 -8.98 -14.23
N MET A 9 -4.23 -8.99 -12.90
CA MET A 9 -4.24 -7.76 -12.11
C MET A 9 -2.83 -7.16 -12.02
N GLU A 10 -2.74 -5.87 -12.35
CA GLU A 10 -1.51 -5.07 -12.23
C GLU A 10 -1.69 -4.04 -11.12
N PHE A 11 -0.65 -3.87 -10.31
CA PHE A 11 -0.58 -2.87 -9.25
C PHE A 11 0.75 -2.14 -9.29
N ASP A 12 0.70 -0.81 -9.25
CA ASP A 12 1.90 0.00 -9.15
C ASP A 12 2.28 0.21 -7.68
N THR A 13 3.34 -0.47 -7.24
CA THR A 13 3.92 -0.33 -5.90
C THR A 13 5.10 0.63 -5.88
N SER A 14 5.24 1.48 -6.91
CA SER A 14 6.30 2.48 -7.03
C SER A 14 6.08 3.66 -6.08
N GLY A 15 7.09 4.12 -5.36
CA GLY A 15 6.96 5.32 -4.52
C GLY A 15 6.24 5.06 -3.20
N PRO A 16 5.67 6.09 -2.54
CA PRO A 16 5.17 5.97 -1.18
C PRO A 16 3.88 5.15 -1.08
N LEU A 17 3.66 4.55 0.09
CA LEU A 17 2.41 3.86 0.45
C LEU A 17 1.21 4.79 0.27
N ARG A 18 0.20 4.29 -0.44
CA ARG A 18 -1.06 4.99 -0.73
C ARG A 18 -2.21 3.99 -0.78
N ILE A 19 -3.42 4.52 -0.61
CA ILE A 19 -4.65 3.73 -0.66
C ILE A 19 -5.14 3.70 -2.10
N GLU A 20 -5.31 2.50 -2.65
CA GLU A 20 -5.87 2.23 -3.96
C GLU A 20 -7.19 1.49 -3.80
N SER A 21 -8.29 2.16 -4.15
CA SER A 21 -9.62 1.56 -4.22
C SER A 21 -9.86 0.97 -5.59
N ARG A 22 -10.14 -0.34 -5.66
CA ARG A 22 -10.55 -1.03 -6.89
C ARG A 22 -12.00 -1.48 -6.77
N SER A 23 -12.59 -1.89 -7.89
CA SER A 23 -13.95 -2.44 -7.91
C SER A 23 -14.11 -3.69 -7.03
N ASP A 24 -13.02 -4.41 -6.81
CA ASP A 24 -12.99 -5.66 -6.04
C ASP A 24 -12.71 -5.45 -4.54
N GLY A 25 -12.18 -4.28 -4.14
CA GLY A 25 -11.83 -4.01 -2.74
C GLY A 25 -10.86 -2.85 -2.58
N LEU A 26 -10.39 -2.64 -1.34
CA LEU A 26 -9.36 -1.65 -1.03
C LEU A 26 -7.99 -2.32 -0.83
N TYR A 27 -6.96 -1.63 -1.29
CA TYR A 27 -5.57 -2.09 -1.21
C TYR A 27 -4.68 -0.92 -0.78
N VAL A 28 -3.65 -1.22 0.01
CA VAL A 28 -2.53 -0.30 0.24
C VAL A 28 -1.40 -0.73 -0.66
N VAL A 29 -0.92 0.17 -1.52
CA VAL A 29 0.16 -0.09 -2.48
C VAL A 29 1.26 0.95 -2.32
N GLY A 30 2.52 0.54 -2.47
CA GLY A 30 3.67 1.44 -2.38
C GLY A 30 4.83 0.80 -1.61
N ASP A 31 6.01 1.38 -1.71
CA ASP A 31 7.26 0.87 -1.12
C ASP A 31 7.57 -0.59 -1.52
N GLY A 32 7.12 -1.02 -2.69
CA GLY A 32 7.21 -2.43 -3.12
C GLY A 32 6.22 -3.37 -2.42
N GLN A 33 5.33 -2.86 -1.56
CA GLN A 33 4.34 -3.62 -0.81
C GLN A 33 2.94 -3.47 -1.42
N LEU A 34 2.15 -4.53 -1.26
CA LEU A 34 0.73 -4.58 -1.59
C LEU A 34 -0.01 -5.30 -0.47
N ILE A 35 -0.92 -4.59 0.19
CA ILE A 35 -1.63 -5.08 1.38
C ILE A 35 -3.14 -4.92 1.13
N PRO A 36 -3.90 -6.02 0.99
CA PRO A 36 -5.36 -5.95 0.89
C PRO A 36 -5.94 -5.52 2.23
N VAL A 37 -6.92 -4.61 2.20
CA VAL A 37 -7.57 -4.05 3.40
C VAL A 37 -9.08 -4.05 3.26
N SER A 38 -9.76 -4.24 4.38
CA SER A 38 -11.23 -4.32 4.38
C SER A 38 -11.89 -2.94 4.48
N SER A 39 -11.14 -1.91 4.85
CA SER A 39 -11.65 -0.55 5.06
C SER A 39 -10.55 0.49 4.95
N ARG A 40 -10.96 1.71 4.57
CA ARG A 40 -10.04 2.85 4.45
C ARG A 40 -9.32 3.15 5.77
N GLU A 41 -10.01 3.02 6.90
CA GLU A 41 -9.44 3.28 8.23
C GLU A 41 -8.28 2.32 8.58
N GLU A 42 -8.38 1.05 8.14
CA GLU A 42 -7.31 0.06 8.28
C GLU A 42 -6.11 0.43 7.40
N ALA A 43 -6.39 0.82 6.16
CA ALA A 43 -5.40 1.34 5.22
C ALA A 43 -4.61 2.52 5.79
N GLU A 44 -5.32 3.49 6.39
CA GLU A 44 -4.73 4.68 7.00
C GLU A 44 -3.85 4.35 8.22
N LYS A 45 -4.26 3.36 9.04
CA LYS A 45 -3.45 2.90 10.18
C LYS A 45 -2.12 2.30 9.72
N ILE A 46 -2.13 1.53 8.63
CA ILE A 46 -0.91 0.94 8.04
C ILE A 46 0.03 2.03 7.55
N ILE A 47 -0.47 2.96 6.73
CA ILE A 47 0.33 4.06 6.17
C ILE A 47 0.90 4.94 7.30
N LYS A 48 0.09 5.22 8.33
CA LYS A 48 0.51 6.05 9.47
C LYS A 48 1.62 5.38 10.29
N ARG A 49 1.57 4.05 10.46
CA ARG A 49 2.58 3.29 11.17
C ARG A 49 3.92 3.29 10.43
N ASP A 50 3.87 3.00 9.13
CA ASP A 50 5.06 2.96 8.28
C ASP A 50 5.76 4.33 8.21
N LYS A 51 4.96 5.41 8.08
CA LYS A 51 5.47 6.78 8.12
C LYS A 51 6.18 7.12 9.45
N SER A 52 5.73 6.56 10.57
CA SER A 52 6.33 6.80 11.89
C SER A 52 7.64 6.05 12.09
N GLU A 53 7.80 4.87 11.48
CA GLU A 53 9.06 4.10 11.55
C GLU A 53 10.15 4.75 10.69
N LYS A 54 9.82 5.26 9.50
CA LYS A 54 10.82 5.88 8.61
C LYS A 54 11.36 7.23 9.11
N GLU A 55 10.63 7.93 10.00
CA GLU A 55 11.09 9.20 10.59
C GLU A 55 12.09 9.00 11.75
N SER A 56 12.27 7.76 12.22
CA SER A 56 13.12 7.44 13.39
C SER A 56 14.53 6.95 13.03
N GLU A 57 14.79 6.59 11.77
CA GLU A 57 16.11 6.12 11.29
C GLU A 57 16.94 7.22 10.59
N GLU A 58 16.39 8.44 10.47
CA GLU A 58 17.06 9.61 9.87
C GLU A 58 17.28 10.73 10.91
N SER A 59 17.78 10.38 12.12
CA SER A 59 18.23 11.33 13.16
C SER A 59 19.54 10.92 13.81
#